data_AF-A0A7X8DCL8-F1
#
_entry.id   AF-A0A7X8DCL8-F1
#
_cell.length_a   1.000
_cell.length_b   1.000
_cell.length_c   1.000
_cell.angle_alpha   90.00
_cell.angle_beta   90.00
_cell.angle_gamma   90.00
#
_symmetry.space_group_name_H-M   'P 1'
#
loop_
_entity.id
_entity.type
_entity.pdbx_description
1 polymer ?
#
loop_
_entity_poly.entity_id
_entity_poly.type
_entity_poly.pdbx_seq_one_letter_code
_entity_poly.pdbx_strand_id
1 'polypeptide(L)' 'MKYGIFFSFWTDEWKGDYFYYAKKVKDLGFDALEISAGELLNMSKEDLERLKA' A
#
# COMPACT_ATOMS: atom_id res chain seq x y z
N MET A 1 -3.49 4.39 -19.73
CA MET A 1 -4.31 3.53 -18.85
C MET A 1 -3.42 3.10 -17.72
N LYS A 2 -3.89 3.11 -16.47
CA LYS A 2 -3.11 2.66 -15.30
C LYS A 2 -3.68 1.35 -14.77
N TYR A 3 -2.82 0.45 -14.34
CA TYR A 3 -3.18 -0.85 -13.78
C TYR A 3 -2.66 -0.95 -12.35
N GLY A 4 -3.57 -1.27 -11.43
CA GLY A 4 -3.25 -1.42 -10.02
C GLY A 4 -3.57 -2.81 -9.48
N ILE A 5 -3.10 -3.07 -8.27
CA ILE A 5 -3.40 -4.28 -7.52
C ILE A 5 -3.65 -3.93 -6.06
N PHE A 6 -4.56 -4.67 -5.41
CA PHE A 6 -4.87 -4.52 -4.00
C PHE A 6 -3.88 -5.30 -3.13
N PHE A 7 -3.36 -4.69 -2.06
CA PHE A 7 -2.32 -5.29 -1.23
C PHE A 7 -2.73 -6.64 -0.60
N SER A 8 -4.02 -6.85 -0.34
CA SER A 8 -4.53 -8.08 0.27
C SER A 8 -4.43 -9.30 -0.63
N PHE A 9 -3.98 -9.15 -1.89
CA PHE A 9 -3.62 -10.30 -2.71
C PHE A 9 -2.51 -11.16 -2.05
N TRP A 10 -1.66 -10.56 -1.21
CA TRP A 10 -0.54 -11.24 -0.56
C TRP A 10 -0.73 -11.53 0.93
N THR A 11 -1.87 -11.15 1.53
CA THR A 11 -2.08 -11.26 2.98
C THR A 11 -3.55 -11.47 3.31
N ASP A 12 -3.82 -12.29 4.33
CA ASP A 12 -5.16 -12.51 4.87
C ASP A 12 -5.57 -11.46 5.91
N GLU A 13 -4.64 -10.58 6.31
CA GLU A 13 -4.85 -9.50 7.27
C GLU A 13 -5.27 -8.19 6.59
N TRP A 14 -6.17 -7.42 7.22
CA TRP A 14 -6.62 -6.10 6.76
C TRP A 14 -5.62 -4.96 7.00
N LYS A 15 -4.38 -5.30 7.38
CA LYS A 15 -3.26 -4.42 7.66
C LYS A 15 -1.97 -4.97 7.04
N GLY A 16 -1.00 -4.11 6.79
CA GLY A 16 0.29 -4.53 6.25
C GLY A 16 1.27 -3.39 6.07
N ASP A 17 2.53 -3.73 5.80
CA ASP A 17 3.56 -2.74 5.46
C ASP A 17 3.35 -2.23 4.03
N TYR A 18 2.66 -1.09 3.91
CA TYR A 18 2.40 -0.46 2.62
C TYR A 18 3.67 -0.03 1.89
N PHE A 19 4.78 0.24 2.58
CA PHE A 19 6.05 0.58 1.93
C PHE A 19 6.68 -0.65 1.28
N TYR A 20 6.60 -1.81 1.94
CA TYR A 20 6.99 -3.07 1.34
C TYR A 20 6.16 -3.38 0.08
N TYR A 21 4.84 -3.25 0.15
CA TYR A 21 3.97 -3.51 -0.99
C TYR A 21 4.14 -2.49 -2.11
N ALA A 22 4.33 -1.21 -1.80
CA ALA A 22 4.60 -0.17 -2.79
C ALA A 22 5.86 -0.48 -3.60
N LYS A 23 6.92 -0.93 -2.92
CA LYS A 23 8.14 -1.41 -3.58
C LYS A 23 7.85 -2.65 -4.44
N LYS A 24 7.15 -3.64 -3.89
CA LYS A 24 6.82 -4.89 -4.61
C LYS A 24 6.03 -4.61 -5.90
N VAL A 25 4.98 -3.78 -5.85
CA VAL A 25 4.15 -3.52 -7.04
C VAL A 25 4.90 -2.76 -8.12
N LYS A 26 5.81 -1.86 -7.73
CA LYS A 26 6.70 -1.17 -8.65
C LYS A 26 7.63 -2.16 -9.36
N ASP A 27 8.23 -3.08 -8.61
CA ASP A 27 9.12 -4.11 -9.16
C ASP A 27 8.37 -5.10 -10.09
N LEU A 28 7.06 -5.29 -9.87
CA LEU A 28 6.18 -6.12 -10.71
C LEU A 28 5.60 -5.39 -11.93
N GLY A 29 5.79 -4.07 -12.06
CA GLY A 29 5.34 -3.28 -13.21
C GLY A 29 3.90 -2.76 -13.13
N PHE A 30 3.29 -2.73 -11.94
CA PHE A 30 2.01 -2.05 -11.75
C PHE A 30 2.19 -0.53 -11.60
N ASP A 31 1.16 0.22 -11.97
CA ASP A 31 1.13 1.68 -11.87
C ASP A 31 0.65 2.17 -10.50
N ALA A 32 -0.08 1.33 -9.74
CA ALA A 32 -0.70 1.71 -8.49
C ALA A 32 -0.82 0.54 -7.49
N LEU A 33 -0.73 0.86 -6.21
CA LEU A 33 -1.11 -0.01 -5.11
C LEU A 33 -2.42 0.51 -4.49
N GLU A 34 -3.41 -0.36 -4.33
CA GLU A 34 -4.60 -0.08 -3.53
C GLU A 34 -4.42 -0.64 -2.11
N ILE A 35 -4.84 0.12 -1.09
CA ILE A 35 -4.59 -0.17 0.34
C ILE A 35 -5.88 -0.07 1.16
N SER A 36 -5.89 -0.67 2.36
CA SER A 36 -7.04 -0.60 3.28
C SER A 36 -7.09 0.78 3.97
N ALA A 37 -8.21 1.50 3.80
CA ALA A 37 -8.41 2.81 4.42
C ALA A 37 -8.46 2.76 5.95
N GLY A 38 -8.93 1.65 6.54
CA GLY A 38 -9.04 1.51 7.99
C GLY A 38 -7.68 1.57 8.70
N GLU A 39 -6.63 1.05 8.06
CA GLU A 39 -5.29 1.05 8.64
C GLU A 39 -4.65 2.45 8.66
N LEU A 40 -5.08 3.36 7.78
CA LEU A 40 -4.60 4.74 7.77
C LEU A 40 -4.92 5.47 9.09
N LEU A 41 -5.99 5.07 9.78
CA LEU A 41 -6.37 5.64 11.08
C LEU A 41 -5.42 5.25 12.21
N ASN A 42 -4.64 4.18 12.03
CA ASN A 42 -3.70 3.67 13.03
C ASN A 42 -2.25 4.10 12.75
N MET A 43 -1.98 4.72 11.59
CA MET A 43 -0.64 5.16 11.20
C MET A 43 -0.20 6.41 11.97
N SER A 44 1.10 6.52 12.22
CA SER A 44 1.69 7.76 12.75
C SER A 44 1.57 8.88 11.72
N LYS A 45 1.66 10.13 12.18
CA LYS A 45 1.68 11.29 11.27
C LYS A 45 2.87 11.22 10.32
N GLU A 46 4.01 10.77 10.83
CA GLU A 46 5.25 10.61 10.08
C GLU A 46 5.09 9.56 8.96
N ASP A 47 4.44 8.44 9.26
CA ASP A 47 4.19 7.40 8.25
C ASP A 47 3.16 7.85 7.20
N LEU A 48 2.12 8.61 7.60
CA LEU A 48 1.15 9.18 6.67
C LEU A 48 1.80 10.19 5.71
N GLU A 49 2.68 11.06 6.22
CA GLU A 49 3.44 11.98 5.37
C GLU A 49 4.40 11.23 4.44
N ARG A 50 5.03 10.16 4.92
CA ARG A 50 5.89 9.30 4.10
C ARG A 50 5.12 8.55 3.02
N LEU A 51 3.87 8.15 3.29
CA LEU A 51 3.01 7.44 2.33
C LEU A 51 2.53 8.35 1.19
N LYS A 52 2.40 9.65 1.45
CA LYS A 52 1.97 10.66 0.47
C LYS A 52 3.04 11.02 -0.57
N ALA A 53 4.32 10.85 -0.22
CA ALA A 53 5.49 11.29 -0.99
C ALA A 53 5.75 10.42 -2.24
#